data_AF-A0A7K2C7M8-F1
#
_entry.id   AF-A0A7K2C7M8-F1
#
_cell.length_a   1.000
_cell.length_b   1.000
_cell.length_c   1.000
_cell.angle_alpha   90.00
_cell.angle_beta   90.00
_cell.angle_gamma   90.00
#
_symmetry.space_group_name_H-M   'P 1'
#
loop_
_entity.id
_entity.type
_entity.pdbx_description
1 polymer ?
#
loop_
_entity_poly.entity_id
_entity_poly.type
_entity_poly.pdbx_seq_one_letter_code
_entity_poly.pdbx_strand_id
1 'polypeptide(L)'
;TRLDLWGNDLVTLPDGIFDQLTSLIVLVLSYNDLVTLPDGIFDQLTSLASLDLSYNDLSTLPNGIFENLTQLPLEDNNDSFAGLFLHDNPGASFRPAVNAGAELTVQSGATVSIPGRVTGPWGDFVRWEWIQVDGPDSDTPISGALSLTGGNTATPSFAAPMAEGDLHFRLVATPGHEGEPTESRGHANSFPDWVTVRVATATNY
;
A
#
# COMPACT_ATOMS: atom_id res chain seq x y z
N THR A 1 -10.46 25.00 10.34
CA THR A 1 -10.15 23.57 10.54
C THR A 1 -11.06 22.64 9.73
N ARG A 2 -12.22 23.07 9.20
CA ARG A 2 -13.00 22.31 8.22
C ARG A 2 -13.19 23.13 6.95
N LEU A 3 -13.03 22.50 5.79
CA LEU A 3 -13.40 23.03 4.48
C LEU A 3 -14.36 22.03 3.83
N ASP A 4 -15.52 22.53 3.41
CA ASP A 4 -16.60 21.73 2.85
C ASP A 4 -16.96 22.26 1.46
N LEU A 5 -16.69 21.45 0.44
CA LEU A 5 -16.95 21.71 -0.97
C LEU A 5 -17.87 20.63 -1.55
N TRP A 6 -18.67 19.99 -0.70
CA TRP A 6 -19.63 18.97 -1.09
C TRP A 6 -20.65 19.49 -2.11
N GLY A 7 -20.97 18.67 -3.12
CA GLY A 7 -22.10 18.92 -4.02
C GLY A 7 -21.90 20.12 -4.95
N ASN A 8 -20.71 20.26 -5.53
CA ASN A 8 -20.41 21.28 -6.54
C ASN A 8 -20.08 20.61 -7.89
N ASP A 9 -19.89 21.43 -8.93
CA ASP A 9 -19.54 20.95 -10.28
C ASP A 9 -18.02 21.05 -10.51
N LEU A 10 -17.20 20.73 -9.49
CA LEU A 10 -15.74 20.84 -9.60
C LEU A 10 -15.21 19.71 -10.49
N VAL A 11 -14.66 20.07 -11.64
CA VAL A 11 -14.02 19.12 -12.58
C VAL A 11 -12.51 19.02 -12.37
N THR A 12 -11.89 20.10 -11.89
CA THR A 12 -10.44 20.20 -11.64
C THR A 12 -10.17 21.07 -10.41
N LEU A 13 -9.02 20.86 -9.78
CA LEU A 13 -8.52 21.69 -8.69
C LEU A 13 -7.20 22.38 -9.13
N PRO A 14 -7.01 23.67 -8.83
CA PRO A 14 -5.73 24.33 -9.08
C PRO A 14 -4.60 23.77 -8.21
N ASP A 15 -3.39 23.75 -8.74
CA ASP A 15 -2.18 23.38 -7.99
C ASP A 15 -2.03 24.21 -6.72
N GLY A 16 -1.73 23.55 -5.60
CA GLY A 16 -1.43 24.19 -4.32
C GLY A 16 -2.59 24.93 -3.66
N ILE A 17 -3.83 24.75 -4.12
CA ILE A 17 -5.01 25.49 -3.60
C ILE A 17 -5.23 25.29 -2.09
N PHE A 18 -4.72 24.20 -1.52
CA PHE A 18 -4.83 23.88 -0.10
C PHE A 18 -3.54 24.09 0.71
N ASP A 19 -2.43 24.52 0.10
CA ASP A 19 -1.10 24.53 0.72
C ASP A 19 -1.01 25.36 2.01
N GLN A 20 -1.80 26.43 2.09
CA GLN A 20 -1.82 27.31 3.26
C GLN A 20 -2.74 26.81 4.38
N LEU A 21 -3.47 25.72 4.16
CA LEU A 21 -4.45 25.17 5.11
C LEU A 21 -3.83 24.11 6.03
N THR A 22 -2.63 24.36 6.56
CA THR A 22 -1.85 23.39 7.35
C THR A 22 -2.54 22.91 8.64
N SER A 23 -3.52 23.67 9.14
CA SER A 23 -4.36 23.33 10.30
C SER A 23 -5.73 22.75 9.92
N LEU A 24 -5.92 22.34 8.66
CA LEU A 24 -7.15 21.70 8.21
C LEU A 24 -7.23 20.29 8.77
N ILE A 25 -8.37 19.95 9.35
CA ILE A 25 -8.69 18.66 9.98
C ILE A 25 -9.66 17.88 9.09
N VAL A 26 -10.59 18.58 8.42
CA VAL A 26 -11.61 17.96 7.57
C VAL A 26 -11.64 18.67 6.22
N LEU A 27 -11.54 17.89 5.14
CA LEU A 27 -11.72 18.33 3.76
C LEU A 27 -12.77 17.45 3.09
N VAL A 28 -13.87 18.06 2.66
CA VAL A 28 -14.95 17.38 1.93
C VAL A 28 -14.96 17.86 0.49
N LEU A 29 -14.72 16.94 -0.44
CA LEU A 29 -14.73 17.13 -1.89
C LEU A 29 -15.71 16.16 -2.57
N SER A 30 -16.53 15.45 -1.80
CA SER A 30 -17.47 14.47 -2.35
C SER A 30 -18.62 15.09 -3.13
N TYR A 31 -19.23 14.30 -4.01
CA TYR A 31 -20.27 14.76 -4.93
C TYR A 31 -19.79 15.93 -5.79
N ASN A 32 -18.69 15.71 -6.50
CA ASN A 32 -18.16 16.59 -7.53
C ASN A 32 -17.87 15.76 -8.79
N ASP A 33 -17.33 16.38 -9.84
CA ASP A 33 -17.00 15.73 -11.12
C ASP A 33 -15.47 15.62 -11.30
N LEU A 34 -14.71 15.45 -10.20
CA LEU A 34 -13.25 15.43 -10.25
C LEU A 34 -12.78 14.16 -10.97
N VAL A 35 -12.01 14.34 -12.05
CA VAL A 35 -11.47 13.21 -12.85
C VAL A 35 -10.03 12.89 -12.46
N THR A 36 -9.28 13.90 -12.03
CA THR A 36 -7.87 13.79 -11.59
C THR A 36 -7.61 14.78 -10.46
N LEU A 37 -6.54 14.54 -9.69
CA LEU A 37 -6.04 15.46 -8.69
C LEU A 37 -4.61 15.89 -9.05
N PRO A 38 -4.22 17.15 -8.82
CA PRO A 38 -2.84 17.57 -8.94
C PRO A 38 -1.90 16.78 -8.02
N ASP A 39 -0.66 16.58 -8.46
CA ASP A 39 0.39 16.01 -7.62
C ASP A 39 0.62 16.87 -6.37
N GLY A 40 0.73 16.24 -5.21
CA GLY A 40 1.02 16.93 -3.94
C GLY A 40 -0.09 17.84 -3.41
N ILE A 41 -1.31 17.78 -3.97
CA ILE A 41 -2.45 18.64 -3.59
C ILE A 41 -2.80 18.62 -2.09
N PHE A 42 -2.36 17.60 -1.36
CA PHE A 42 -2.57 17.46 0.09
C PHE A 42 -1.29 17.50 0.93
N ASP A 43 -0.12 17.75 0.34
CA ASP A 43 1.19 17.60 1.02
C ASP A 43 1.33 18.45 2.29
N GLN A 44 0.70 19.62 2.31
CA GLN A 44 0.77 20.54 3.44
C GLN A 44 -0.30 20.27 4.51
N LEU A 45 -1.23 19.34 4.27
CA LEU A 45 -2.38 19.07 5.14
C LEU A 45 -2.04 18.06 6.25
N THR A 46 -0.93 18.26 6.94
CA THR A 46 -0.39 17.30 7.93
C THR A 46 -1.28 17.08 9.15
N SER A 47 -2.27 17.96 9.37
CA SER A 47 -3.27 17.84 10.46
C SER A 47 -4.58 17.17 10.02
N LEU A 48 -4.68 16.76 8.76
CA LEU A 48 -5.93 16.24 8.18
C LEU A 48 -6.26 14.88 8.77
N ALA A 49 -7.48 14.75 9.31
CA ALA A 49 -7.99 13.53 9.90
C ALA A 49 -9.21 12.97 9.14
N SER A 50 -9.76 13.74 8.19
CA SER A 50 -10.89 13.34 7.37
C SER A 50 -10.76 13.94 5.98
N LEU A 51 -10.75 13.07 4.97
CA LEU A 51 -10.68 13.41 3.56
C LEU A 51 -11.75 12.63 2.81
N ASP A 52 -12.74 13.33 2.29
CA ASP A 52 -13.82 12.73 1.52
C ASP A 52 -13.70 13.10 0.04
N LEU A 53 -13.35 12.11 -0.77
CA LEU A 53 -13.24 12.16 -2.24
C LEU A 53 -14.27 11.22 -2.89
N SER A 54 -15.24 10.71 -2.12
CA SER A 54 -16.27 9.81 -2.64
C SER A 54 -17.21 10.50 -3.63
N TYR A 55 -17.94 9.75 -4.45
CA TYR A 55 -18.86 10.32 -5.43
C TYR A 55 -18.18 11.37 -6.34
N ASN A 56 -17.08 10.97 -6.96
CA ASN A 56 -16.38 11.73 -8.01
C ASN A 56 -16.14 10.80 -9.21
N ASP A 57 -15.40 11.25 -10.21
CA ASP A 57 -15.02 10.46 -11.40
C ASP A 57 -13.50 10.14 -11.41
N LEU A 58 -12.88 10.04 -10.23
CA LEU A 58 -11.44 9.81 -10.11
C LEU A 58 -11.07 8.40 -10.56
N SER A 59 -10.40 8.25 -11.71
CA SER A 59 -9.97 6.93 -12.19
C SER A 59 -8.66 6.45 -11.54
N THR A 60 -7.78 7.39 -11.22
CA THR A 60 -6.46 7.16 -10.60
C THR A 60 -6.15 8.28 -9.63
N LEU A 61 -5.22 8.02 -8.73
CA LEU A 61 -4.68 9.02 -7.82
C LEU A 61 -3.17 9.11 -8.05
N PRO A 62 -2.57 10.32 -7.91
CA PRO A 62 -1.13 10.47 -7.88
C PRO A 62 -0.47 9.52 -6.88
N ASN A 63 0.71 9.01 -7.24
CA ASN A 63 1.49 8.15 -6.35
C ASN A 63 1.87 8.92 -5.09
N GLY A 64 1.68 8.29 -3.93
CA GLY A 64 2.04 8.90 -2.64
C GLY A 64 1.20 10.13 -2.26
N ILE A 65 0.02 10.36 -2.89
CA ILE A 65 -0.84 11.51 -2.58
C ILE A 65 -1.24 11.62 -1.09
N PHE A 66 -1.15 10.52 -0.34
CA PHE A 66 -1.44 10.49 1.10
C PHE A 66 -0.18 10.44 1.97
N GLU A 67 1.04 10.49 1.41
CA GLU A 67 2.29 10.22 2.11
C GLU A 67 2.57 11.21 3.27
N ASN A 68 2.09 12.44 3.14
CA ASN A 68 2.28 13.47 4.17
C ASN A 68 1.11 13.55 5.18
N LEU A 69 0.04 12.76 4.98
CA LEU A 69 -1.19 12.81 5.78
C LEU A 69 -1.10 11.92 7.03
N THR A 70 -0.12 12.20 7.88
CA THR A 70 0.22 11.36 9.04
C THR A 70 -0.89 11.21 10.10
N GLN A 71 -1.92 12.06 10.06
CA GLN A 71 -3.07 12.02 10.97
C GLN A 71 -4.34 11.42 10.33
N LEU A 72 -4.31 11.09 9.04
CA LEU A 72 -5.46 10.57 8.32
C LEU A 72 -5.56 9.05 8.52
N PRO A 73 -6.66 8.54 9.10
CA PRO A 73 -6.93 7.12 9.08
C PRO A 73 -7.20 6.70 7.64
N LEU A 74 -6.41 5.77 7.11
CA LEU A 74 -6.57 5.25 5.75
C LEU A 74 -7.47 4.01 5.69
N GLU A 75 -8.07 3.65 6.82
CA GLU A 75 -9.13 2.65 6.87
C GLU A 75 -10.44 3.30 6.40
N ASP A 76 -11.14 2.61 5.47
CA ASP A 76 -12.45 3.02 5.00
C ASP A 76 -13.45 2.91 6.16
N ASN A 77 -13.74 4.05 6.77
CA ASN A 77 -14.63 4.11 7.91
C ASN A 77 -15.99 4.61 7.46
N ASN A 78 -16.74 3.78 6.75
CA ASN A 78 -18.11 4.07 6.26
C ASN A 78 -19.09 4.56 7.37
N ASP A 79 -18.74 4.41 8.65
CA ASP A 79 -19.53 4.83 9.82
C ASP A 79 -18.83 5.88 10.74
N SER A 80 -17.64 6.40 10.39
CA SER A 80 -16.89 7.40 11.19
C SER A 80 -16.95 8.79 10.57
N PHE A 81 -16.85 9.83 11.40
CA PHE A 81 -16.63 11.21 10.92
C PHE A 81 -15.17 11.47 10.46
N ALA A 82 -14.27 10.52 10.69
CA ALA A 82 -12.83 10.62 10.40
C ALA A 82 -12.34 9.40 9.61
N GLY A 83 -11.55 9.65 8.57
CA GLY A 83 -11.06 8.62 7.66
C GLY A 83 -10.86 9.14 6.23
N LEU A 84 -10.43 8.24 5.35
CA LEU A 84 -10.34 8.45 3.92
C LEU A 84 -11.53 7.79 3.22
N PHE A 85 -12.30 8.57 2.47
CA PHE A 85 -13.44 8.07 1.69
C PHE A 85 -13.15 8.20 0.21
N LEU A 86 -13.09 7.05 -0.48
CA LEU A 86 -12.79 6.96 -1.92
C LEU A 86 -13.85 6.15 -2.70
N HIS A 87 -14.91 5.67 -2.03
CA HIS A 87 -15.96 4.89 -2.65
C HIS A 87 -16.75 5.70 -3.69
N ASP A 88 -17.55 5.02 -4.51
CA ASP A 88 -18.38 5.65 -5.55
C ASP A 88 -17.60 6.51 -6.57
N ASN A 89 -16.35 6.13 -6.86
CA ASN A 89 -15.58 6.61 -8.02
C ASN A 89 -15.60 5.52 -9.12
N PRO A 90 -16.40 5.67 -10.20
CA PRO A 90 -16.64 4.60 -11.15
C PRO A 90 -15.36 4.25 -11.95
N GLY A 91 -15.07 2.95 -12.05
CA GLY A 91 -13.90 2.45 -12.78
C GLY A 91 -12.57 2.59 -12.06
N ALA A 92 -12.55 3.20 -10.87
CA ALA A 92 -11.36 3.33 -10.05
C ALA A 92 -11.02 2.02 -9.34
N SER A 93 -9.75 1.65 -9.36
CA SER A 93 -9.19 0.61 -8.49
C SER A 93 -8.01 1.21 -7.74
N PHE A 94 -8.28 1.85 -6.61
CA PHE A 94 -7.25 2.43 -5.73
C PHE A 94 -6.46 1.36 -4.94
N ARG A 95 -6.29 0.16 -5.49
CA ARG A 95 -5.50 -0.91 -4.86
C ARG A 95 -4.01 -0.56 -4.92
N PRO A 96 -3.22 -0.85 -3.87
CA PRO A 96 -1.77 -0.78 -3.99
C PRO A 96 -1.29 -1.80 -5.02
N ALA A 97 -0.23 -1.45 -5.76
CA ALA A 97 0.46 -2.37 -6.64
C ALA A 97 1.77 -2.78 -5.98
N VAL A 98 1.97 -4.09 -5.79
CA VAL A 98 3.20 -4.65 -5.21
C VAL A 98 4.12 -5.20 -6.30
N ASN A 99 5.42 -5.18 -6.01
CA ASN A 99 6.45 -5.86 -6.78
C ASN A 99 7.41 -6.58 -5.81
N ALA A 100 7.52 -7.91 -5.94
CA ALA A 100 8.33 -8.75 -5.06
C ALA A 100 9.81 -8.85 -5.48
N GLY A 101 10.19 -8.17 -6.55
CA GLY A 101 11.55 -8.15 -7.10
C GLY A 101 11.81 -9.25 -8.13
N ALA A 102 13.05 -9.29 -8.64
CA ALA A 102 13.50 -10.33 -9.57
C ALA A 102 13.92 -11.60 -8.82
N GLU A 103 13.99 -12.73 -9.53
CA GLU A 103 14.54 -13.97 -8.98
C GLU A 103 15.94 -13.77 -8.38
N LEU A 104 16.18 -14.40 -7.23
CA LEU A 104 17.47 -14.34 -6.53
C LEU A 104 18.17 -15.69 -6.60
N THR A 105 19.49 -15.68 -6.69
CA THR A 105 20.33 -16.88 -6.50
C THR A 105 21.30 -16.64 -5.36
N VAL A 106 21.27 -17.51 -4.35
CA VAL A 106 21.98 -17.32 -3.08
C VAL A 106 22.73 -18.59 -2.69
N GLN A 107 23.78 -18.45 -1.89
CA GLN A 107 24.49 -19.61 -1.34
C GLN A 107 23.72 -20.19 -0.14
N SER A 108 23.74 -21.52 -0.01
CA SER A 108 23.21 -22.22 1.16
C SER A 108 23.83 -21.66 2.45
N GLY A 109 22.99 -21.34 3.43
CA GLY A 109 23.42 -20.75 4.70
C GLY A 109 23.64 -19.23 4.71
N ALA A 110 23.55 -18.55 3.57
CA ALA A 110 23.65 -17.10 3.52
C ALA A 110 22.41 -16.43 4.15
N THR A 111 22.60 -15.22 4.71
CA THR A 111 21.48 -14.33 5.01
C THR A 111 20.99 -13.69 3.73
N VAL A 112 19.69 -13.83 3.45
CA VAL A 112 19.02 -13.33 2.25
C VAL A 112 18.08 -12.22 2.65
N SER A 113 18.06 -11.12 1.89
CA SER A 113 17.03 -10.08 1.97
C SER A 113 16.23 -10.08 0.68
N ILE A 114 14.91 -10.03 0.78
CA ILE A 114 14.01 -10.02 -0.38
C ILE A 114 13.51 -8.58 -0.58
N PRO A 115 13.75 -7.94 -1.74
CA PRO A 115 13.31 -6.56 -1.96
C PRO A 115 11.84 -6.51 -2.39
N GLY A 116 10.98 -5.90 -1.57
CA GLY A 116 9.62 -5.52 -1.92
C GLY A 116 9.49 -4.05 -2.30
N ARG A 117 8.60 -3.74 -3.22
CA ARG A 117 8.19 -2.38 -3.58
C ARG A 117 6.68 -2.27 -3.65
N VAL A 118 6.16 -1.10 -3.28
CA VAL A 118 4.75 -0.73 -3.45
C VAL A 118 4.69 0.55 -4.26
N THR A 119 3.70 0.64 -5.14
CA THR A 119 3.35 1.85 -5.87
C THR A 119 1.84 2.09 -5.77
N GLY A 120 1.44 3.34 -5.96
CA GLY A 120 0.04 3.78 -5.87
C GLY A 120 -0.17 4.88 -4.83
N PRO A 121 -1.44 5.21 -4.54
CA PRO A 121 -1.79 6.38 -3.74
C PRO A 121 -1.38 6.28 -2.27
N TRP A 122 -1.14 5.07 -1.78
CA TRP A 122 -0.86 4.78 -0.38
C TRP A 122 0.56 5.15 0.05
N GLY A 123 1.52 5.29 -0.88
CA GLY A 123 2.92 5.54 -0.54
C GLY A 123 3.47 4.49 0.43
N ASP A 124 4.11 4.95 1.51
CA ASP A 124 4.63 4.10 2.60
C ASP A 124 3.55 3.62 3.59
N PHE A 125 2.29 4.04 3.43
CA PHE A 125 1.17 3.67 4.31
C PHE A 125 0.53 2.35 3.90
N VAL A 126 1.37 1.33 3.82
CA VAL A 126 0.97 -0.05 3.54
C VAL A 126 1.57 -0.99 4.57
N ARG A 127 0.78 -1.99 4.93
CA ARG A 127 1.26 -3.17 5.64
C ARG A 127 1.79 -4.16 4.64
N TRP A 128 2.95 -4.71 4.93
CA TRP A 128 3.55 -5.77 4.13
C TRP A 128 3.19 -7.12 4.72
N GLU A 129 2.94 -8.09 3.86
CA GLU A 129 2.74 -9.48 4.25
C GLU A 129 3.54 -10.38 3.32
N TRP A 130 4.64 -10.93 3.86
CA TRP A 130 5.46 -11.92 3.19
C TRP A 130 5.19 -13.32 3.72
N ILE A 131 4.81 -14.24 2.83
CA ILE A 131 4.52 -15.64 3.18
C ILE A 131 5.27 -16.57 2.25
N GLN A 132 5.92 -17.59 2.80
CA GLN A 132 6.49 -18.67 2.02
C GLN A 132 5.38 -19.63 1.56
N VAL A 133 5.36 -19.94 0.26
CA VAL A 133 4.30 -20.70 -0.42
C VAL A 133 4.86 -21.88 -1.22
N ASP A 134 3.99 -22.85 -1.54
CA ASP A 134 4.37 -24.15 -2.13
C ASP A 134 4.86 -24.08 -3.60
N GLY A 135 4.78 -22.91 -4.24
CA GLY A 135 5.13 -22.74 -5.65
C GLY A 135 5.08 -21.28 -6.11
N PRO A 136 5.58 -20.97 -7.33
CA PRO A 136 5.72 -19.60 -7.82
C PRO A 136 4.38 -18.88 -8.02
N ASP A 137 3.29 -19.61 -8.27
CA ASP A 137 1.93 -19.07 -8.41
C ASP A 137 0.99 -19.63 -7.34
N SER A 138 1.54 -20.21 -6.26
CA SER A 138 0.74 -20.83 -5.20
C SER A 138 0.39 -19.79 -4.13
N ASP A 139 -0.87 -19.79 -3.71
CA ASP A 139 -1.31 -19.07 -2.52
C ASP A 139 -1.25 -19.90 -1.24
N THR A 140 -0.83 -21.16 -1.34
CA THR A 140 -0.85 -22.12 -0.23
C THR A 140 0.38 -21.93 0.64
N PRO A 141 0.25 -21.51 1.91
CA PRO A 141 1.37 -21.38 2.81
C PRO A 141 2.00 -22.75 3.13
N ILE A 142 3.33 -22.79 3.27
CA ILE A 142 4.05 -24.01 3.65
C ILE A 142 4.00 -24.22 5.17
N SER A 143 3.64 -25.43 5.61
CA SER A 143 3.74 -25.83 7.01
C SER A 143 5.22 -25.99 7.41
N GLY A 144 5.64 -25.36 8.51
CA GLY A 144 7.05 -25.32 8.91
C GLY A 144 7.93 -24.40 8.06
N ALA A 145 7.32 -23.37 7.45
CA ALA A 145 8.01 -22.34 6.69
C ALA A 145 9.18 -21.69 7.47
N LEU A 146 10.11 -21.14 6.71
CA LEU A 146 11.24 -20.38 7.24
C LEU A 146 10.73 -19.17 8.05
N SER A 147 11.36 -18.90 9.20
CA SER A 147 11.07 -17.69 9.96
C SER A 147 11.68 -16.47 9.27
N LEU A 148 10.83 -15.61 8.72
CA LEU A 148 11.22 -14.31 8.19
C LEU A 148 11.43 -13.30 9.32
N THR A 149 12.60 -12.68 9.36
CA THR A 149 12.85 -11.49 10.17
C THR A 149 12.31 -10.27 9.42
N GLY A 150 11.35 -9.56 10.00
CA GLY A 150 10.72 -8.41 9.35
C GLY A 150 9.80 -8.79 8.19
N GLY A 151 9.08 -9.93 8.28
CA GLY A 151 8.09 -10.37 7.28
C GLY A 151 6.95 -9.38 7.01
N ASN A 152 6.86 -8.33 7.81
CA ASN A 152 5.93 -7.21 7.70
C ASN A 152 6.62 -5.89 7.26
N THR A 153 7.81 -5.97 6.68
CA THR A 153 8.56 -4.81 6.16
C THR A 153 8.73 -4.91 4.63
N ALA A 154 9.15 -3.81 4.01
CA ALA A 154 9.51 -3.79 2.59
C ALA A 154 10.66 -4.73 2.23
N THR A 155 11.55 -5.04 3.18
CA THR A 155 12.76 -5.84 2.94
C THR A 155 12.95 -6.90 4.03
N PRO A 156 12.12 -7.96 4.08
CA PRO A 156 12.29 -9.05 5.02
C PRO A 156 13.59 -9.80 4.75
N SER A 157 14.09 -10.51 5.77
CA SER A 157 15.28 -11.34 5.65
C SER A 157 15.12 -12.72 6.29
N PHE A 158 15.89 -13.69 5.82
CA PHE A 158 15.93 -15.05 6.36
C PHE A 158 17.31 -15.70 6.15
N ALA A 159 17.57 -16.82 6.85
CA ALA A 159 18.75 -17.64 6.63
C ALA A 159 18.43 -18.74 5.60
N ALA A 160 19.16 -18.77 4.48
CA ALA A 160 18.98 -19.79 3.47
C ALA A 160 19.26 -21.20 4.04
N PRO A 161 18.45 -22.21 3.69
CA PRO A 161 18.64 -23.58 4.15
C PRO A 161 20.00 -24.14 3.69
N MET A 162 20.49 -25.16 4.41
CA MET A 162 21.72 -25.88 4.08
C MET A 162 21.53 -26.93 2.97
N ALA A 163 20.51 -26.75 2.13
CA ALA A 163 20.15 -27.65 1.05
C ALA A 163 19.81 -26.83 -0.21
N GLU A 164 20.08 -27.41 -1.37
CA GLU A 164 19.70 -26.84 -2.65
C GLU A 164 18.18 -26.92 -2.85
N GLY A 165 17.61 -25.90 -3.49
CA GLY A 165 16.19 -25.85 -3.81
C GLY A 165 15.69 -24.44 -4.09
N ASP A 166 14.48 -24.38 -4.63
CA ASP A 166 13.77 -23.14 -4.92
C ASP A 166 12.80 -22.84 -3.77
N LEU A 167 12.86 -21.61 -3.25
CA LEU A 167 11.94 -21.08 -2.24
C LEU A 167 11.04 -20.03 -2.91
N HIS A 168 9.73 -20.14 -2.73
CA HIS A 168 8.77 -19.21 -3.29
C HIS A 168 8.15 -18.36 -2.19
N PHE A 169 8.10 -17.05 -2.41
CA PHE A 169 7.51 -16.10 -1.47
C PHE A 169 6.45 -15.28 -2.18
N ARG A 170 5.30 -15.13 -1.52
CA ARG A 170 4.21 -14.24 -1.91
C ARG A 170 4.31 -12.94 -1.12
N LEU A 171 4.17 -11.82 -1.82
CA LEU A 171 4.03 -10.49 -1.27
C LEU A 171 2.60 -10.00 -1.47
N VAL A 172 1.96 -9.55 -0.39
CA VAL A 172 0.72 -8.77 -0.42
C VAL A 172 0.94 -7.47 0.35
N ALA A 173 0.33 -6.39 -0.13
CA ALA A 173 0.24 -5.14 0.59
C ALA A 173 -1.22 -4.76 0.85
N THR A 174 -1.48 -4.27 2.05
CA THR A 174 -2.80 -3.79 2.47
C THR A 174 -2.67 -2.34 2.93
N PRO A 175 -3.54 -1.43 2.45
CA PRO A 175 -3.59 -0.06 2.97
C PRO A 175 -3.72 -0.03 4.51
N GLY A 176 -2.93 0.80 5.18
CA GLY A 176 -3.03 1.00 6.63
C GLY A 176 -1.71 1.30 7.32
N HIS A 177 -1.78 1.80 8.57
CA HIS A 177 -0.62 2.18 9.40
C HIS A 177 -0.11 0.99 10.23
N GLU A 178 1.19 0.84 10.49
CA GLU A 178 1.69 -0.25 11.33
C GLU A 178 0.96 -0.34 12.71
N GLY A 179 0.39 -1.51 13.05
CA GLY A 179 -0.15 -1.82 14.38
C GLY A 179 -1.67 -2.01 14.53
N GLU A 180 -2.48 -1.67 13.53
CA GLU A 180 -3.96 -1.88 13.57
C GLU A 180 -4.39 -3.26 12.98
N PRO A 181 -5.59 -3.78 13.34
CA PRO A 181 -6.03 -5.12 12.95
C PRO A 181 -6.44 -5.25 11.46
N THR A 182 -6.15 -6.39 10.87
CA THR A 182 -6.20 -6.69 9.42
C THR A 182 -7.59 -6.85 8.78
N GLU A 183 -8.68 -6.64 9.53
CA GLU A 183 -10.05 -6.96 9.07
C GLU A 183 -10.91 -5.74 8.69
N SER A 184 -10.33 -4.53 8.58
CA SER A 184 -11.10 -3.34 8.18
C SER A 184 -11.45 -3.38 6.69
N ARG A 185 -12.73 -3.67 6.44
CA ARG A 185 -13.33 -3.77 5.11
C ARG A 185 -13.43 -2.38 4.46
N GLY A 186 -12.73 -2.18 3.34
CA GLY A 186 -13.15 -1.19 2.33
C GLY A 186 -12.13 -0.91 1.24
N HIS A 187 -10.83 -0.95 1.54
CA HIS A 187 -9.80 -0.97 0.48
C HIS A 187 -9.30 -2.37 0.23
N ALA A 188 -9.33 -2.76 -1.05
CA ALA A 188 -8.96 -4.10 -1.41
C ALA A 188 -7.43 -4.25 -1.41
N ASN A 189 -6.96 -5.39 -0.89
CA ASN A 189 -5.56 -5.78 -0.92
C ASN A 189 -4.99 -5.65 -2.34
N SER A 190 -3.67 -5.44 -2.39
CA SER A 190 -2.93 -5.57 -3.64
C SER A 190 -3.23 -6.92 -4.28
N PHE A 191 -3.15 -6.99 -5.60
CA PHE A 191 -2.92 -8.29 -6.22
C PHE A 191 -1.57 -8.81 -5.74
N PRO A 192 -1.46 -10.08 -5.32
CA PRO A 192 -0.20 -10.63 -4.88
C PRO A 192 0.84 -10.58 -6.00
N ASP A 193 2.11 -10.47 -5.61
CA ASP A 193 3.26 -10.72 -6.48
C ASP A 193 4.20 -11.74 -5.83
N TRP A 194 5.05 -12.38 -6.63
CA TRP A 194 5.85 -13.51 -6.18
C TRP A 194 7.33 -13.36 -6.54
N VAL A 195 8.17 -14.00 -5.74
CA VAL A 195 9.62 -14.08 -5.99
C VAL A 195 10.15 -15.47 -5.66
N THR A 196 11.02 -15.96 -6.53
CA THR A 196 11.76 -17.22 -6.35
C THR A 196 13.17 -16.92 -5.86
N VAL A 197 13.58 -17.59 -4.78
CA VAL A 197 14.95 -17.60 -4.28
C VAL A 197 15.54 -18.98 -4.50
N ARG A 198 16.49 -19.09 -5.43
CA ARG A 198 17.23 -20.31 -5.75
C ARG A 198 18.42 -20.44 -4.81
N VAL A 199 18.45 -21.49 -4.00
CA VAL A 199 19.54 -21.77 -3.06
C VAL A 199 20.51 -22.75 -3.71
N ALA A 200 21.75 -22.32 -3.93
CA ALA A 200 22.83 -23.16 -4.47
C ALA A 200 23.79 -23.60 -3.36
N THR A 201 24.23 -24.86 -3.38
CA THR A 201 25.30 -25.31 -2.49
C THR A 201 26.65 -24.79 -3.00
N ALA A 202 27.55 -24.43 -2.07
CA ALA A 202 28.91 -24.06 -2.44
C ALA A 202 29.58 -25.27 -3.11
N THR A 203 29.92 -25.14 -4.39
CA THR A 203 30.81 -26.09 -5.06
C THR A 203 32.20 -25.92 -4.45
N ASN A 204 32.58 -26.83 -3.56
CA ASN A 204 33.98 -26.96 -3.14
C ASN A 204 34.78 -27.39 -4.37
N TYR A 205 35.53 -26.46 -4.96
CA TYR A 205 36.63 -26.77 -5.88
C TYR A 205 37.93 -26.95 -5.10
#